data_AF-A0A940P4H9-F1
#
_entry.id   AF-A0A940P4H9-F1
#
_cell.length_a   1.000
_cell.length_b   1.000
_cell.length_c   1.000
_cell.angle_alpha   90.00
_cell.angle_beta   90.00
_cell.angle_gamma   90.00
#
_symmetry.space_group_name_H-M   'P 1'
#
loop_
_entity.id
_entity.type
_entity.pdbx_description
1 polymer ?
#
loop_
_entity_poly.entity_id
_entity_poly.type
_entity_poly.pdbx_seq_one_letter_code
_entity_poly.pdbx_strand_id
1 'polypeptide(L)'
;MVKKILKICLKVLGAILLVDLVAVVIFCIYNGIQYSKEEKLLDRYPGQLVEVNGHNMNVVVEGEGAHTLVFLAPSQDTSPAFTFKPLYSELSDEYRTVVVEKFGYGRSDIVDTPRDYQTMVDECRAALTAAGVEAP
;
A
#
# COMPACT_ATOMS: atom_id res chain seq x y z
N MET A 1 28.93 36.77 39.30
CA MET A 1 28.51 35.37 39.54
C MET A 1 27.42 34.92 38.57
N VAL A 2 26.26 35.61 38.51
CA VAL A 2 25.11 35.29 37.62
C VAL A 2 25.48 35.16 36.14
N LYS A 3 26.24 36.12 35.58
CA LYS A 3 26.68 36.08 34.17
C LYS A 3 27.54 34.85 33.81
N LYS A 4 28.26 34.28 34.78
CA LYS A 4 29.10 33.08 34.59
C LYS A 4 28.22 31.81 34.56
N ILE A 5 27.24 31.73 35.46
CA ILE A 5 26.26 30.64 35.53
C ILE A 5 25.41 30.62 34.24
N LEU A 6 24.87 31.77 33.81
CA LEU A 6 24.08 31.87 32.58
C LEU A 6 24.84 31.37 31.34
N LYS A 7 26.13 31.74 31.21
CA LYS A 7 26.98 31.26 30.11
C LYS A 7 27.19 29.75 30.13
N ILE A 8 27.24 29.14 31.32
CA ILE A 8 27.36 27.68 31.47
C ILE A 8 26.04 27.01 31.08
N CYS A 9 24.91 27.49 31.58
CA CYS A 9 23.58 26.98 31.22
C CYS A 9 23.31 27.03 29.70
N LEU A 10 23.65 28.15 29.04
CA LEU A 10 23.50 28.28 27.60
C LEU A 10 24.37 27.29 26.80
N LYS A 11 25.60 27.03 27.27
CA LYS A 11 26.47 26.02 26.64
C LYS A 11 25.93 24.61 26.79
N VAL A 12 25.40 24.27 27.97
CA VAL A 12 24.77 22.97 28.23
C VAL A 12 23.54 22.79 27.35
N LEU A 13 22.67 23.80 27.29
CA LEU A 13 21.49 23.78 26.42
C LEU A 13 21.88 23.63 24.94
N GLY A 14 22.87 24.40 24.47
CA GLY A 14 23.38 24.28 23.11
C GLY A 14 23.96 22.90 22.80
N ALA A 15 24.65 22.27 23.76
CA ALA A 15 25.15 20.91 23.62
C ALA A 15 24.01 19.89 23.52
N ILE A 16 22.95 20.03 24.34
CA ILE A 16 21.76 19.17 24.26
C ILE A 16 21.08 19.30 22.89
N LEU A 17 20.82 20.53 22.44
CA LEU A 17 20.21 20.77 21.13
C LEU A 17 21.06 20.22 19.97
N LEU A 18 22.39 20.31 20.07
CA LEU A 18 23.28 19.72 19.08
C LEU A 18 23.18 18.19 19.07
N VAL A 19 23.11 17.55 20.23
CA VAL A 19 22.94 16.10 20.35
C VAL A 19 21.61 15.66 19.76
N ASP A 20 20.52 16.36 20.08
CA ASP A 20 19.19 16.07 19.54
C ASP A 20 19.16 16.22 18.01
N LEU A 21 19.78 17.28 17.47
CA LEU A 21 19.90 17.49 16.03
C LEU A 21 20.66 16.34 15.35
N VAL A 22 21.79 15.92 15.94
CA VAL A 22 22.58 14.79 15.43
C VAL A 22 21.76 13.50 15.47
N ALA A 23 21.01 13.25 16.55
CA ALA A 23 20.16 12.08 16.67
C ALA A 23 19.05 12.06 15.60
N VAL A 24 18.39 13.19 15.34
CA VAL A 24 17.38 13.31 14.27
C VAL A 24 18.00 13.04 12.90
N VAL A 25 19.18 13.60 12.60
CA VAL A 25 19.86 13.35 11.32
C VAL A 25 20.20 11.88 11.15
N ILE A 26 20.74 11.22 12.17
CA ILE A 26 21.01 9.78 12.15
C ILE A 26 19.72 8.99 11.93
N PHE A 27 18.63 9.35 12.61
CA PHE A 27 17.33 8.71 12.45
C PHE A 27 16.77 8.87 11.03
N CYS A 28 16.85 10.07 10.45
CA CYS A 28 16.41 10.31 9.08
C CYS A 28 17.21 9.49 8.05
N ILE A 29 18.54 9.43 8.20
CA ILE A 29 19.40 8.62 7.31
C ILE A 29 19.04 7.13 7.45
N TYR A 30 18.90 6.65 8.69
CA TYR A 30 18.52 5.26 8.95
C TYR A 30 17.15 4.94 8.35
N ASN A 31 16.16 5.80 8.55
CA ASN A 31 14.82 5.65 8.00
C ASN A 31 14.86 5.60 6.47
N GLY A 32 15.58 6.52 5.81
CA GLY A 32 15.72 6.51 4.34
C GLY A 32 16.35 5.22 3.80
N ILE A 33 17.34 4.67 4.52
CA ILE A 33 17.94 3.37 4.16
C ILE A 33 16.93 2.23 4.31
N GLN A 34 16.14 2.21 5.39
CA GLN A 34 15.13 1.17 5.59
C GLN A 34 13.99 1.27 4.57
N TYR A 35 13.51 2.49 4.30
CA TYR A 35 12.49 2.74 3.29
C TYR A 35 12.91 2.19 1.92
N SER A 36 14.16 2.43 1.51
CA SER A 36 14.70 1.91 0.25
C SER A 36 14.80 0.37 0.20
N LYS A 37 14.87 -0.29 1.37
CA LYS A 37 14.84 -1.76 1.45
C LYS A 37 13.39 -2.29 1.42
N GLU A 38 12.49 -1.59 2.09
CA GLU A 38 11.06 -1.92 2.13
C GLU A 38 10.39 -1.73 0.77
N GLU A 39 10.79 -0.72 0.00
CA GLU A 39 10.29 -0.49 -1.36
C GLU A 39 10.49 -1.72 -2.26
N LYS A 40 11.63 -2.42 -2.12
CA LYS A 40 11.90 -3.66 -2.85
C LYS A 40 10.98 -4.83 -2.48
N LEU A 41 10.28 -4.75 -1.35
CA LEU A 41 9.26 -5.74 -1.00
C LEU A 41 8.00 -5.58 -1.86
N LEU A 42 7.76 -4.39 -2.42
CA LEU A 42 6.63 -4.14 -3.33
C LEU A 42 6.77 -4.90 -4.64
N ASP A 43 7.98 -5.24 -5.07
CA ASP A 43 8.22 -6.12 -6.22
C ASP A 43 7.61 -7.51 -6.03
N ARG A 44 7.42 -7.92 -4.76
CA ARG A 44 6.81 -9.20 -4.37
C ARG A 44 5.36 -9.06 -3.94
N TYR A 45 4.79 -7.85 -4.00
CA TYR A 45 3.39 -7.64 -3.66
C TYR A 45 2.51 -8.39 -4.67
N PRO A 46 1.52 -9.21 -4.23
CA PRO A 46 0.72 -10.03 -5.12
C PRO A 46 -0.09 -9.22 -6.13
N GLY A 47 -0.19 -9.76 -7.34
CA GLY A 47 -1.03 -9.22 -8.40
C GLY A 47 -0.28 -8.40 -9.45
N GLN A 48 -1.06 -7.76 -10.30
CA GLN A 48 -0.61 -6.92 -11.39
C GLN A 48 -1.32 -5.57 -11.33
N LEU A 49 -0.60 -4.51 -11.68
CA LEU A 49 -1.17 -3.18 -11.85
C LEU A 49 -1.79 -3.07 -13.23
N VAL A 50 -3.08 -2.76 -13.29
CA VAL A 50 -3.82 -2.48 -14.51
C VAL A 50 -4.25 -1.01 -14.52
N GLU A 51 -4.28 -0.40 -15.70
CA GLU A 51 -4.74 0.98 -15.84
C GLU A 51 -6.28 1.04 -15.84
N VAL A 52 -6.84 1.86 -14.96
CA VAL A 52 -8.26 2.18 -14.90
C VAL A 52 -8.40 3.69 -14.75
N ASN A 53 -9.05 4.35 -15.71
CA ASN A 53 -9.27 5.81 -15.70
C ASN A 53 -7.96 6.62 -15.52
N GLY A 54 -6.84 6.17 -16.08
CA GLY A 54 -5.54 6.83 -15.95
C GLY A 54 -4.80 6.62 -14.62
N HIS A 55 -5.29 5.70 -13.78
CA HIS A 55 -4.70 5.34 -12.50
C HIS A 55 -4.43 3.84 -12.42
N ASN A 56 -3.51 3.44 -11.54
CA ASN A 56 -3.17 2.03 -11.36
C ASN A 56 -4.08 1.36 -10.33
N MET A 57 -4.69 0.25 -10.71
CA MET A 57 -5.43 -0.63 -9.83
C MET A 57 -4.74 -2.00 -9.76
N ASN A 58 -4.54 -2.52 -8.55
CA ASN A 58 -3.97 -3.84 -8.37
C ASN A 58 -5.05 -4.93 -8.43
N VAL A 59 -4.78 -5.96 -9.24
CA VAL A 59 -5.64 -7.13 -9.38
C VAL A 59 -4.79 -8.39 -9.17
N VAL A 60 -5.17 -9.22 -8.21
CA VAL A 60 -4.55 -10.53 -7.98
C VAL A 60 -5.34 -11.56 -8.76
N VAL A 61 -4.66 -12.38 -9.57
CA VAL A 61 -5.26 -13.50 -10.29
C VAL A 61 -4.45 -14.76 -9.99
N GLU A 62 -5.08 -15.81 -9.51
CA GLU A 62 -4.47 -17.13 -9.30
C GLU A 62 -5.35 -18.25 -9.88
N GLY A 63 -4.71 -19.36 -10.25
CA GLY A 63 -5.41 -20.51 -10.82
C GLY A 63 -5.88 -20.33 -12.27
N GLU A 64 -6.23 -21.46 -12.90
CA GLU A 64 -6.68 -21.54 -14.31
C GLU A 64 -8.01 -22.30 -14.44
N GLY A 65 -8.75 -22.46 -13.34
CA GLY A 65 -10.02 -23.17 -13.32
C GLY A 65 -11.08 -22.57 -14.24
N ALA A 66 -12.02 -23.41 -14.70
CA ALA A 66 -13.07 -23.00 -15.64
C ALA A 66 -14.07 -21.98 -15.06
N HIS A 67 -14.23 -21.96 -13.73
CA HIS A 67 -15.09 -21.01 -13.03
C HIS A 67 -14.25 -19.96 -12.33
N THR A 68 -14.65 -18.69 -12.46
CA THR A 68 -13.97 -17.56 -11.83
C THR A 68 -14.66 -17.15 -10.54
N LEU A 69 -13.90 -17.07 -9.44
CA LEU A 69 -14.35 -16.56 -8.14
C LEU A 69 -13.76 -15.16 -7.91
N VAL A 70 -14.61 -14.14 -7.89
CA VAL A 70 -14.20 -12.74 -7.65
C VAL A 70 -14.43 -12.38 -6.18
N PHE A 71 -13.36 -12.03 -5.48
CA PHE A 71 -13.37 -11.57 -4.10
C PHE A 71 -13.34 -10.05 -4.07
N LEU A 72 -14.42 -9.47 -3.55
CA LEU A 72 -14.55 -8.02 -3.37
C LEU A 72 -14.35 -7.66 -1.91
N ALA A 73 -13.41 -6.76 -1.66
CA ALA A 73 -13.10 -6.31 -0.31
C ALA A 73 -14.30 -5.59 0.34
N PRO A 74 -14.57 -5.83 1.64
CA PRO A 74 -15.48 -4.98 2.40
C PRO A 74 -14.86 -3.58 2.57
N SER A 75 -15.65 -2.64 3.10
CA SER A 75 -15.11 -1.34 3.50
C SER A 75 -14.04 -1.49 4.59
N GLN A 76 -13.02 -0.64 4.58
CA GLN A 76 -11.98 -0.53 5.61
C GLN A 76 -10.97 -1.70 5.64
N ASP A 77 -10.96 -2.56 4.63
CA ASP A 77 -9.85 -3.49 4.41
C ASP A 77 -8.63 -2.70 3.88
N THR A 78 -7.45 -2.89 4.48
CA THR A 78 -6.24 -2.17 4.05
C THR A 78 -5.52 -2.86 2.90
N SER A 79 -5.63 -4.18 2.77
CA SER A 79 -4.90 -4.95 1.74
C SER A 79 -5.63 -6.27 1.44
N PRO A 80 -6.67 -6.22 0.58
CA PRO A 80 -7.44 -7.39 0.19
C PRO A 80 -6.59 -8.51 -0.42
N ALA A 81 -5.49 -8.15 -1.11
CA ALA A 81 -4.54 -9.13 -1.66
C ALA A 81 -3.96 -10.06 -0.59
N PHE A 82 -3.74 -9.58 0.64
CA PHE A 82 -3.28 -10.41 1.76
C PHE A 82 -4.43 -10.94 2.61
N THR A 83 -5.49 -10.14 2.81
CA THR A 83 -6.67 -10.55 3.60
C THR A 83 -7.28 -11.84 3.05
N PHE A 84 -7.41 -11.96 1.72
CA PHE A 84 -7.98 -13.16 1.10
C PHE A 84 -6.96 -14.24 0.75
N LYS A 85 -5.65 -14.02 0.97
CA LYS A 85 -4.58 -14.95 0.53
C LYS A 85 -4.76 -16.40 0.98
N PRO A 86 -5.06 -16.67 2.27
CA PRO A 86 -5.30 -18.05 2.70
C PRO A 86 -6.49 -18.70 1.98
N LEU A 87 -7.50 -17.91 1.60
CA LEU A 87 -8.70 -18.44 0.96
C LEU A 87 -8.51 -18.66 -0.54
N TYR A 88 -8.03 -17.65 -1.26
CA TYR A 88 -7.93 -17.76 -2.72
C TYR A 88 -6.84 -18.72 -3.17
N SER A 89 -5.80 -18.97 -2.36
CA SER A 89 -4.76 -19.97 -2.67
C SER A 89 -5.20 -21.41 -2.40
N GLU A 90 -6.10 -21.65 -1.44
CA GLU A 90 -6.68 -23.00 -1.25
C GLU A 90 -7.68 -23.35 -2.36
N LEU A 91 -8.27 -22.34 -3.01
CA LEU A 91 -9.25 -22.52 -4.08
C LEU A 91 -8.64 -22.47 -5.48
N SER A 92 -7.40 -21.97 -5.63
CA SER A 92 -6.79 -21.74 -6.95
C SER A 92 -6.46 -23.01 -7.74
N ASP A 93 -6.42 -24.16 -7.07
CA ASP A 93 -6.19 -25.46 -7.73
C ASP A 93 -7.42 -25.91 -8.54
N GLU A 94 -8.63 -25.47 -8.17
CA GLU A 94 -9.89 -25.84 -8.82
C GLU A 94 -10.53 -24.67 -9.58
N TYR A 95 -10.37 -23.44 -9.07
CA TYR A 95 -11.00 -22.23 -9.59
C TYR A 95 -9.96 -21.22 -10.09
N ARG A 96 -10.36 -20.35 -11.01
CA ARG A 96 -9.65 -19.10 -11.24
C ARG A 96 -10.10 -18.11 -10.18
N THR A 97 -9.21 -17.65 -9.32
CA THR A 97 -9.53 -16.70 -8.24
C THR A 97 -9.04 -15.31 -8.59
N VAL A 98 -9.83 -14.30 -8.25
CA VAL A 98 -9.52 -12.90 -8.55
C VAL A 98 -9.81 -12.02 -7.35
N VAL A 99 -8.85 -11.19 -6.95
CA VAL A 99 -9.03 -10.16 -5.92
C VAL A 99 -8.81 -8.79 -6.54
N VAL A 100 -9.79 -7.90 -6.41
CA VAL A 100 -9.68 -6.51 -6.87
C VAL A 100 -9.42 -5.61 -5.67
N GLU A 101 -8.26 -4.97 -5.63
CA GLU A 101 -7.99 -3.90 -4.67
C GLU A 101 -8.53 -2.58 -5.24
N LYS A 102 -9.69 -2.12 -4.75
CA LYS A 102 -10.28 -0.84 -5.17
C LYS A 102 -9.30 0.32 -4.92
N PHE A 103 -9.48 1.46 -5.59
CA PHE A 103 -8.65 2.64 -5.30
C PHE A 103 -8.65 3.00 -3.80
N GLY A 104 -7.45 3.33 -3.31
CA GLY A 104 -7.17 3.55 -1.89
C GLY A 104 -6.95 2.29 -1.05
N TYR A 105 -6.91 1.09 -1.66
CA TYR A 105 -6.66 -0.18 -0.98
C TYR A 105 -5.37 -0.79 -1.51
N GLY A 106 -4.59 -1.41 -0.61
CA GLY A 106 -3.41 -2.19 -0.96
C GLY A 106 -2.43 -1.45 -1.86
N ARG A 107 -2.16 -2.01 -3.04
CA ARG A 107 -1.22 -1.44 -4.02
C ARG A 107 -1.91 -0.57 -5.09
N SER A 108 -3.21 -0.37 -5.00
CA SER A 108 -3.93 0.54 -5.90
C SER A 108 -3.70 2.00 -5.53
N ASP A 109 -3.69 2.86 -6.54
CA ASP A 109 -3.51 4.30 -6.33
C ASP A 109 -4.59 4.89 -5.41
N ILE A 110 -4.22 5.93 -4.66
CA ILE A 110 -5.17 6.79 -3.96
C ILE A 110 -5.62 7.86 -4.95
N VAL A 111 -6.92 7.95 -5.19
CA VAL A 111 -7.51 8.86 -6.17
C VAL A 111 -8.51 9.82 -5.51
N ASP A 112 -8.64 11.01 -6.08
CA ASP A 112 -9.66 12.01 -5.70
C ASP A 112 -10.83 11.96 -6.70
N THR A 113 -11.49 10.80 -6.76
CA THR A 113 -12.69 10.58 -7.59
C THR A 113 -13.91 10.33 -6.71
N PRO A 114 -15.14 10.63 -7.18
CA PRO A 114 -16.35 10.24 -6.48
C PRO A 114 -16.34 8.75 -6.08
N ARG A 115 -16.61 8.46 -4.81
CA ARG A 115 -16.69 7.08 -4.30
C ARG A 115 -18.14 6.60 -4.17
N ASP A 116 -19.00 6.99 -5.09
CA ASP A 116 -20.34 6.45 -5.19
C ASP A 116 -20.31 5.01 -5.73
N TYR A 117 -21.39 4.26 -5.51
CA TYR A 117 -21.44 2.85 -5.87
C TYR A 117 -21.29 2.61 -7.37
N GLN A 118 -21.82 3.50 -8.22
CA GLN A 118 -21.75 3.33 -9.67
C GLN A 118 -20.31 3.47 -10.13
N THR A 119 -19.62 4.52 -9.70
CA THR A 119 -18.21 4.76 -10.01
C THR A 119 -17.34 3.57 -9.58
N MET A 120 -17.50 3.10 -8.33
CA MET A 120 -16.70 1.96 -7.82
C MET A 120 -16.97 0.65 -8.57
N VAL A 121 -18.22 0.40 -8.96
CA VAL A 121 -18.59 -0.80 -9.72
C VAL A 121 -18.00 -0.75 -11.12
N ASP A 122 -18.06 0.41 -11.79
CA ASP A 122 -17.52 0.58 -13.14
C ASP A 122 -15.99 0.46 -13.14
N GLU A 123 -15.31 1.06 -12.16
CA GLU A 123 -13.87 0.87 -11.94
C GLU A 123 -13.51 -0.61 -11.74
N CYS A 124 -14.29 -1.33 -10.92
CA CYS A 124 -14.05 -2.76 -10.68
C CYS A 124 -14.21 -3.59 -11.95
N ARG A 125 -15.24 -3.34 -12.77
CA ARG A 125 -15.44 -4.04 -14.04
C ARG A 125 -14.34 -3.71 -15.05
N ALA A 126 -13.91 -2.46 -15.11
CA ALA A 126 -12.79 -2.03 -15.93
C ALA A 126 -11.48 -2.73 -15.52
N ALA A 127 -11.21 -2.81 -14.21
CA ALA A 127 -10.03 -3.50 -13.68
C ALA A 127 -10.03 -5.00 -14.04
N LEU A 128 -11.16 -5.68 -13.87
CA LEU A 128 -11.32 -7.09 -14.26
C LEU A 128 -11.05 -7.28 -15.76
N THR A 129 -11.66 -6.44 -16.60
CA THR A 129 -11.48 -6.50 -18.05
C THR A 129 -10.01 -6.28 -18.45
N ALA A 130 -9.37 -5.27 -17.86
CA ALA A 130 -7.96 -4.96 -18.09
C ALA A 130 -7.01 -6.07 -17.61
N ALA A 131 -7.40 -6.83 -16.59
CA ALA A 131 -6.69 -8.01 -16.10
C ALA A 131 -6.98 -9.30 -16.91
N GLY A 132 -7.74 -9.21 -18.01
CA GLY A 132 -8.10 -10.37 -18.83
C GLY A 132 -9.09 -11.32 -18.14
N VAL A 133 -9.91 -10.80 -17.24
CA VAL A 133 -11.01 -11.52 -16.60
C VAL A 133 -12.31 -11.06 -17.24
N GLU A 134 -13.13 -12.00 -17.72
CA GLU A 134 -14.46 -11.67 -18.21
C GLU A 134 -15.29 -11.14 -17.03
N ALA A 135 -15.64 -9.85 -17.10
CA ALA A 135 -16.36 -9.18 -16.02
C ALA A 135 -17.84 -9.64 -16.00
N PRO A 136 -18.43 -9.87 -14.80
CA PRO A 136 -19.84 -10.21 -14.66
C PRO A 136 -20.80 -9.04 -14.87
#